data_AF-A0A2E4YWT6-F1
#
_entry.id   AF-A0A2E4YWT6-F1
#
_cell.length_a   1.000
_cell.length_b   1.000
_cell.length_c   1.000
_cell.angle_alpha   90.00
_cell.angle_beta   90.00
_cell.angle_gamma   90.00
#
_symmetry.space_group_name_H-M   'P 1'
#
loop_
_entity.id
_entity.type
_entity.pdbx_description
1 polymer ?
#
loop_
_entity_poly.entity_id
_entity_poly.type
_entity_poly.pdbx_seq_one_letter_code
_entity_poly.pdbx_strand_id
1 'polypeptide(L)'
;MDERLIQLRAVKFVDLIVIYDTELDLINLLKAIRPNLRVIGADYIDKSFTGDDLGIEVKFNSRNHSFSSSGLRKRIQSAENLKETK
;
A
#
# COMPACT_ATOMS: atom_id res chain seq x y z
N MET A 1 12.43 8.81 1.97
CA MET A 1 10.99 9.13 1.95
C MET A 1 10.63 9.95 0.71
N ASP A 2 11.52 10.84 0.28
CA ASP A 2 11.30 11.77 -0.82
C ASP A 2 10.93 11.11 -2.16
N GLU A 3 11.65 10.07 -2.58
CA GLU A 3 11.36 9.36 -3.84
C GLU A 3 9.96 8.75 -3.87
N ARG A 4 9.51 8.17 -2.75
CA ARG A 4 8.16 7.58 -2.64
C ARG A 4 7.09 8.66 -2.75
N LEU A 5 7.33 9.82 -2.14
CA LEU A 5 6.39 10.95 -2.21
C LEU A 5 6.28 11.48 -3.63
N ILE A 6 7.40 11.60 -4.35
CA ILE A 6 7.42 12.01 -5.77
C ILE A 6 6.60 11.01 -6.61
N GLN A 7 6.82 9.71 -6.43
CA GLN A 7 6.10 8.67 -7.16
C GLN A 7 4.59 8.70 -6.90
N LEU A 8 4.17 8.86 -5.63
CA LEU A 8 2.76 8.94 -5.28
C LEU A 8 2.09 10.22 -5.82
N ARG A 9 2.80 11.36 -5.78
CA ARG A 9 2.32 12.64 -6.34
C ARG A 9 2.12 12.59 -7.85
N ALA A 10 2.84 11.73 -8.56
CA ALA A 10 2.68 11.56 -10.00
C ALA A 10 1.43 10.74 -10.39
N VAL A 11 0.75 10.11 -9.43
CA VAL A 11 -0.46 9.32 -9.70
C VAL A 11 -1.67 10.25 -9.84
N LYS A 12 -2.27 10.29 -11.04
CA LYS A 12 -3.40 11.18 -11.38
C LYS A 12 -4.67 11.05 -10.51
N PHE A 13 -4.76 9.99 -9.71
CA PHE A 13 -5.90 9.68 -8.85
C PHE A 13 -5.63 9.99 -7.37
N VAL A 14 -4.50 10.61 -7.05
CA VAL A 14 -4.10 10.95 -5.67
C VAL A 14 -4.23 12.46 -5.47
N ASP A 15 -5.23 12.88 -4.69
CA ASP A 15 -5.45 14.30 -4.37
C ASP A 15 -4.65 14.77 -3.15
N LEU A 16 -4.50 13.89 -2.14
CA LEU A 16 -3.85 14.21 -0.87
C LEU A 16 -2.95 13.06 -0.40
N ILE A 17 -1.76 13.41 0.09
CA ILE A 17 -0.84 12.49 0.74
C ILE A 17 -0.55 13.02 2.14
N VAL A 18 -0.84 12.21 3.15
CA VAL A 18 -0.54 12.52 4.55
C VAL A 18 0.49 11.51 5.06
N ILE A 19 1.56 12.01 5.66
CA ILE A 19 2.62 11.19 6.26
C ILE A 19 2.27 11.02 7.75
N TYR A 20 2.45 9.81 8.26
CA TYR A 20 2.24 9.46 9.66
C TYR A 20 3.30 8.42 10.06
N ASP A 21 3.63 8.36 11.36
CA ASP A 21 4.71 7.52 11.86
C ASP A 21 4.21 6.36 12.72
N THR A 22 3.16 6.56 13.52
CA THR A 22 2.62 5.54 14.43
C THR A 22 1.21 5.10 14.06
N GLU A 23 0.78 3.95 14.59
CA GLU A 23 -0.61 3.49 14.43
C GLU A 23 -1.61 4.44 15.11
N LEU A 24 -1.21 5.09 16.21
CA LEU A 24 -2.02 6.09 16.89
C LEU A 24 -2.24 7.33 16.00
N ASP A 25 -1.21 7.77 15.27
CA ASP A 25 -1.33 8.87 14.30
C ASP A 25 -2.31 8.52 13.19
N LEU A 26 -2.27 7.29 12.68
CA LEU A 26 -3.22 6.81 11.68
C LEU A 26 -4.66 6.82 12.22
N ILE A 27 -4.88 6.37 13.45
CA ILE A 27 -6.23 6.42 14.08
C ILE A 27 -6.71 7.87 14.20
N ASN A 28 -5.86 8.77 14.69
CA ASN A 28 -6.20 10.19 14.82
C ASN A 28 -6.50 10.82 13.47
N LEU A 29 -5.75 10.45 12.43
CA LEU A 29 -5.97 10.91 11.07
C LEU A 29 -7.31 10.42 10.51
N LEU A 30 -7.65 9.14 10.70
CA LEU A 30 -8.94 8.58 10.28
C LEU A 30 -10.11 9.28 10.98
N LYS A 31 -9.98 9.58 12.28
CA LYS A 31 -10.97 10.34 13.06
C LYS A 31 -11.11 11.78 12.59
N ALA A 32 -10.03 12.42 12.15
CA ALA A 32 -10.05 13.79 11.63
C ALA A 32 -10.64 13.87 10.21
N ILE A 33 -10.17 13.00 9.30
CA ILE A 33 -10.61 12.97 7.89
C ILE A 33 -12.06 12.48 7.77
N ARG A 34 -12.46 11.50 8.60
CA ARG A 34 -13.78 10.84 8.55
C ARG A 34 -14.15 10.37 7.13
N PRO A 35 -13.32 9.50 6.51
CA PRO A 35 -13.60 9.03 5.16
C PRO A 35 -14.90 8.23 5.12
N ASN A 36 -15.69 8.41 4.07
CA ASN A 36 -16.91 7.60 3.87
C ASN A 36 -16.58 6.16 3.52
N LEU A 37 -15.47 5.95 2.79
CA LEU A 37 -15.00 4.66 2.32
C LEU A 37 -13.49 4.56 2.49
N ARG A 38 -13.01 3.42 2.98
CA ARG A 38 -11.60 3.06 3.08
C ARG A 38 -11.29 1.87 2.18
N VAL A 39 -10.23 1.96 1.39
CA VAL A 39 -9.78 0.86 0.53
C VAL A 39 -8.50 0.28 1.11
N ILE A 40 -8.48 -1.04 1.37
CA ILE A 40 -7.30 -1.77 1.86
C ILE A 40 -7.06 -3.04 1.05
N GLY A 41 -5.90 -3.67 1.21
CA GLY A 41 -5.57 -4.91 0.51
C GLY A 41 -6.44 -6.08 0.98
N ALA A 42 -6.78 -6.99 0.06
CA ALA A 42 -7.54 -8.21 0.37
C ALA A 42 -6.87 -9.14 1.40
N ASP A 43 -5.58 -8.97 1.69
CA ASP A 43 -4.86 -9.73 2.72
C ASP A 43 -5.41 -9.52 4.15
N TYR A 44 -6.21 -8.47 4.34
CA TYR A 44 -6.88 -8.10 5.60
C TYR A 44 -8.32 -8.59 5.70
N ILE A 45 -8.81 -9.35 4.71
CA ILE A 45 -10.11 -10.03 4.85
C ILE A 45 -10.00 -10.97 6.07
N ASP A 46 -11.00 -10.88 6.96
CA ASP A 46 -11.10 -11.63 8.22
C ASP A 46 -9.95 -11.40 9.21
N LYS A 47 -9.18 -10.32 9.06
CA LYS A 47 -8.12 -9.93 10.00
C LYS A 47 -8.37 -8.53 10.53
N SER A 48 -7.97 -8.32 11.79
CA SER A 48 -7.98 -6.98 12.36
C SER A 48 -6.90 -6.10 11.72
N PHE A 49 -7.21 -4.81 11.59
CA PHE A 49 -6.30 -3.78 11.10
C PHE A 49 -6.55 -2.46 11.82
N THR A 50 -5.56 -1.59 11.85
CA THR A 50 -5.64 -0.30 12.55
C THR A 50 -6.88 0.50 12.11
N GLY A 51 -7.79 0.77 13.05
CA GLY A 51 -9.02 1.54 12.83
C GLY A 51 -10.17 0.75 12.20
N ASP A 52 -10.16 -0.59 12.30
CA ASP A 52 -11.29 -1.46 11.94
C ASP A 52 -12.52 -1.27 12.85
N ASP A 53 -12.30 -0.78 14.06
CA ASP A 53 -13.29 -0.43 15.08
C ASP A 53 -14.02 0.90 14.81
N LEU A 54 -13.54 1.72 13.87
CA LEU A 54 -14.08 3.06 13.60
C LEU A 54 -15.38 3.07 12.78
N GLY A 55 -15.90 1.91 12.37
CA GLY A 55 -17.16 1.80 11.64
C GLY A 55 -17.17 2.41 10.23
N ILE A 56 -15.99 2.60 9.63
CA ILE A 56 -15.82 3.11 8.27
C ILE A 56 -16.16 1.99 7.28
N GLU A 57 -16.87 2.27 6.18
CA GLU A 57 -17.09 1.28 5.12
C GLU A 57 -15.75 0.87 4.50
N VAL A 58 -15.47 -0.43 4.42
CA VAL A 58 -14.20 -0.94 3.88
C VAL A 58 -14.44 -1.73 2.60
N LYS A 59 -13.71 -1.36 1.54
CA LYS A 59 -13.59 -2.15 0.31
C LYS A 59 -12.21 -2.78 0.21
N PHE A 60 -12.20 -4.08 0.00
CA PHE A 60 -10.97 -4.86 -0.18
C PHE A 60 -10.58 -4.87 -1.66
N ASN A 61 -9.37 -4.40 -1.94
CA ASN A 61 -8.79 -4.41 -3.28
C ASN A 61 -7.94 -5.67 -3.45
N SER A 62 -8.37 -6.59 -4.31
CA SER A 62 -7.62 -7.79 -4.69
C SER A 62 -6.65 -7.48 -5.82
N ARG A 63 -5.41 -7.96 -5.72
CA ARG A 63 -4.41 -7.82 -6.79
C ARG A 63 -4.53 -9.03 -7.72
N ASN A 64 -5.07 -8.85 -8.92
CA ASN A 64 -5.13 -9.90 -9.95
C ASN A 64 -3.90 -9.93 -10.89
N HIS A 65 -2.79 -9.27 -10.51
CA HIS A 65 -1.60 -9.18 -11.37
C HIS A 65 -0.38 -9.89 -10.78
N SER A 66 0.51 -10.38 -11.65
CA SER A 66 1.73 -11.13 -11.27
C SER A 66 2.90 -10.25 -10.78
N PHE A 67 2.69 -8.94 -10.60
CA PHE A 67 3.70 -8.02 -10.11
C PHE A 67 3.73 -7.98 -8.58
N SER A 68 4.83 -8.42 -8.00
CA SER A 68 5.16 -8.25 -6.59
C SER A 68 6.62 -7.86 -6.45
N SER A 69 6.99 -7.13 -5.40
CA SER A 69 8.39 -6.73 -5.17
C SER A 69 9.32 -7.94 -5.09
N SER A 70 8.87 -9.02 -4.44
CA SER A 70 9.61 -10.28 -4.39
C SER A 70 9.73 -10.95 -5.76
N GLY A 71 8.66 -10.95 -6.56
CA GLY A 71 8.70 -11.46 -7.94
C GLY A 71 9.65 -10.66 -8.83
N LEU A 72 9.66 -9.33 -8.72
CA LEU A 72 10.58 -8.45 -9.43
C LEU A 72 12.03 -8.69 -9.03
N ARG A 73 12.33 -8.81 -7.72
CA ARG A 73 13.68 -9.16 -7.24
C ARG A 73 14.17 -10.50 -7.78
N LYS A 74 13.30 -11.53 -7.79
CA LYS A 74 13.64 -12.84 -8.37
C LYS A 74 13.95 -12.72 -9.87
N ARG A 75 13.14 -11.98 -10.64
CA ARG A 75 13.40 -11.76 -12.07
C ARG A 75 14.75 -11.09 -12.32
N ILE A 76 15.10 -10.09 -11.52
CA ILE A 76 16.42 -9.43 -11.60
C ILE A 76 17.53 -10.43 -11.28
N GLN A 77 17.43 -11.16 -10.17
CA GLN A 77 18.43 -12.15 -9.79
C GLN A 77 18.63 -13.23 -10.87
N SER A 78 17.55 -13.77 -11.43
CA SER A 78 17.64 -14.74 -12.52
C SER A 78 18.32 -14.17 -13.76
N ALA A 79 18.07 -12.90 -14.08
CA ALA A 79 18.71 -12.24 -15.22
C ALA A 79 20.22 -12.01 -14.97
N GLU A 80 20.63 -11.66 -13.75
CA GLU A 80 22.05 -11.50 -13.40
C GLU A 80 22.80 -12.84 -13.43
N ASN A 81 22.24 -13.91 -12.85
CA ASN A 81 22.86 -15.24 -12.87
C ASN A 81 23.09 -15.77 -14.31
N LEU A 82 22.20 -15.43 -15.25
CA LEU A 82 22.32 -15.79 -16.68
C LEU A 82 23.44 -15.03 -17.39
N LYS A 83 23.85 -13.85 -16.89
CA LYS A 83 25.01 -13.11 -17.44
C LYS A 83 26.32 -13.73 -17.00
N GLU A 84 26.40 -14.23 -15.76
CA GLU A 84 27.62 -14.84 -15.20
C GLU A 84 27.96 -16.22 -15.78
N THR A 85 26.98 -16.89 -16.41
CA THR A 85 27.17 -18.19 -17.06
C THR A 85 27.59 -18.10 -18.54
N LYS A 86 27.77 -16.88 -19.08
CA LYS A 86 28.31 -16.60 -20.41
C LYS A 86 29.74 -16.10 -20.32
#